data_AF-A0A961HCB0-F1
#
_entry.id   AF-A0A961HCB0-F1
#
_cell.length_a   1.000
_cell.length_b   1.000
_cell.length_c   1.000
_cell.angle_alpha   90.00
_cell.angle_beta   90.00
_cell.angle_gamma   90.00
#
_symmetry.space_group_name_H-M   'P 1'
#
loop_
_entity.id
_entity.type
_entity.pdbx_description
1 polymer ?
#
loop_
_entity_poly.entity_id
_entity_poly.type
_entity_poly.pdbx_seq_one_letter_code
_entity_poly.pdbx_strand_id
1 'polypeptide(L)'
;MGIPTLVNGQAPPHVPLGEIEMGTLDFWARDDAYRDGAFATLRREAPVTFVNEIEWEGFETGPGHWALMRFDDVHFASRHPEIFSSYPNITIADQAPEVAEYFGSMIALDDPRHARLRNIVRSAFTPRVVARTEESVRERARRL
;
A
#
# COMPACT_ATOMS: atom_id res chain seq x y z
N MET A 1 -6.49 -23.81 -1.20
CA MET A 1 -7.51 -22.95 -0.55
C MET A 1 -7.96 -21.96 -1.61
N GLY A 2 -9.22 -22.02 -2.06
CA GLY A 2 -9.73 -21.10 -3.10
C GLY A 2 -9.98 -19.71 -2.51
N ILE A 3 -9.77 -18.67 -3.31
CA ILE A 3 -10.17 -17.30 -2.94
C ILE A 3 -11.70 -17.30 -2.79
N PRO A 4 -12.26 -16.96 -1.62
CA PRO A 4 -13.70 -16.94 -1.42
C PRO A 4 -14.36 -15.95 -2.39
N THR A 5 -15.46 -16.36 -3.02
CA THR A 5 -16.19 -15.53 -3.97
C THR A 5 -17.08 -14.56 -3.19
N LEU A 6 -16.78 -13.26 -3.25
CA LEU A 6 -17.61 -12.22 -2.66
C LEU A 6 -18.77 -11.87 -3.61
N VAL A 7 -19.98 -11.68 -3.06
CA VAL A 7 -21.13 -11.19 -3.84
C VAL A 7 -21.04 -9.68 -3.92
N ASN A 8 -21.02 -9.15 -5.15
CA ASN A 8 -20.95 -7.71 -5.36
C ASN A 8 -22.16 -7.01 -4.70
N GLY A 9 -21.90 -5.95 -3.93
CA GLY A 9 -22.93 -5.20 -3.19
C GLY A 9 -23.31 -5.78 -1.82
N GLN A 10 -22.75 -6.92 -1.41
CA GLN A 10 -22.92 -7.42 -0.05
C GLN A 10 -22.18 -6.50 0.93
N ALA A 11 -22.85 -6.06 2.00
CA ALA A 11 -22.22 -5.29 3.06
C ALA A 11 -21.18 -6.16 3.80
N PRO A 12 -20.01 -5.61 4.16
CA PRO A 12 -19.02 -6.34 4.93
C PRO A 12 -19.54 -6.64 6.35
N PRO A 13 -19.00 -7.67 7.02
CA PRO A 13 -19.36 -7.98 8.39
C PRO A 13 -19.05 -6.78 9.31
N HIS A 14 -19.83 -6.61 10.37
CA HIS A 14 -19.56 -5.58 11.36
C HIS A 14 -18.43 -6.04 12.30
N VAL A 15 -17.34 -5.26 12.35
CA VAL A 15 -16.24 -5.43 13.32
C VAL A 15 -16.26 -4.21 14.25
N PRO A 16 -16.42 -4.38 15.58
CA PRO A 16 -16.39 -3.26 16.53
C PRO A 16 -15.03 -2.55 16.56
N LEU A 17 -15.01 -1.22 16.69
CA LEU A 17 -13.77 -0.44 16.67
C LEU A 17 -12.73 -0.92 17.69
N GLY A 18 -13.18 -1.31 18.89
CA GLY A 18 -12.31 -1.79 19.97
C GLY A 18 -11.67 -3.16 19.74
N GLU A 19 -12.09 -3.90 18.70
CA GLU A 19 -11.51 -5.20 18.32
C GLU A 19 -10.51 -5.08 17.16
N ILE A 20 -10.28 -3.86 16.65
CA ILE A 20 -9.45 -3.62 15.48
C ILE A 20 -8.01 -3.31 15.91
N GLU A 21 -7.14 -4.32 15.84
CA GLU A 21 -5.74 -4.23 16.24
C GLU A 21 -4.78 -4.22 15.03
N MET A 22 -4.82 -3.16 14.21
CA MET A 22 -4.03 -3.07 12.96
C MET A 22 -2.51 -3.14 13.17
N GLY A 23 -2.02 -2.84 14.38
CA GLY A 23 -0.61 -2.93 14.76
C GLY A 23 -0.14 -4.35 15.11
N THR A 24 -0.92 -5.38 14.79
CA THR A 24 -0.60 -6.78 15.10
C THR A 24 -0.59 -7.65 13.85
N LEU A 25 0.23 -8.71 13.84
CA LEU A 25 0.18 -9.72 12.78
C LEU A 25 -1.14 -10.48 12.77
N ASP A 26 -1.78 -10.64 13.93
CA ASP A 26 -3.05 -11.36 14.06
C ASP A 26 -4.14 -10.71 13.21
N PHE A 27 -4.23 -9.38 13.18
CA PHE A 27 -5.15 -8.66 12.29
C PHE A 27 -4.90 -8.98 10.81
N TRP A 28 -3.63 -8.99 10.39
CA TRP A 28 -3.24 -9.27 9.00
C TRP A 28 -3.28 -10.76 8.64
N ALA A 29 -3.40 -11.66 9.62
CA ALA A 29 -3.63 -13.09 9.41
C ALA A 29 -5.12 -13.44 9.21
N ARG A 30 -6.05 -12.53 9.55
CA ARG A 30 -7.50 -12.73 9.34
C ARG A 30 -7.85 -12.82 7.86
N ASP A 31 -9.07 -13.25 7.55
CA ASP A 31 -9.56 -13.26 6.18
C ASP A 31 -9.92 -11.84 5.66
N ASP A 32 -10.11 -11.75 4.35
CA ASP A 32 -10.44 -10.49 3.68
C ASP A 32 -11.79 -9.91 4.12
N ALA A 33 -12.77 -10.74 4.48
CA ALA A 33 -14.09 -10.28 4.89
C ALA A 33 -14.02 -9.57 6.25
N TYR A 34 -13.28 -10.13 7.20
CA TYR A 34 -12.99 -9.48 8.47
C TYR A 34 -12.27 -8.14 8.27
N ARG A 35 -11.22 -8.12 7.44
CA ARG A 35 -10.47 -6.88 7.17
C ARG A 35 -11.33 -5.81 6.50
N ASP A 36 -12.16 -6.16 5.52
CA ASP A 36 -13.07 -5.20 4.90
C ASP A 36 -14.09 -4.65 5.90
N GLY A 37 -14.62 -5.50 6.79
CA GLY A 37 -15.47 -5.09 7.92
C GLY A 37 -14.78 -4.11 8.86
N ALA A 38 -13.54 -4.40 9.25
CA ALA A 38 -12.72 -3.52 10.08
C ALA A 38 -12.48 -2.16 9.39
N PHE A 39 -12.06 -2.17 8.12
CA PHE A 39 -11.86 -0.93 7.37
C PHE A 39 -13.17 -0.14 7.17
N ALA A 40 -14.31 -0.81 7.02
CA ALA A 40 -15.62 -0.16 6.97
C ALA A 40 -15.96 0.55 8.28
N THR A 41 -15.68 -0.07 9.43
CA THR A 41 -15.82 0.57 10.74
C THR A 41 -14.85 1.75 10.91
N LEU A 42 -13.56 1.58 10.59
CA LEU A 42 -12.57 2.65 10.69
C LEU A 42 -12.94 3.85 9.82
N ARG A 43 -13.38 3.66 8.56
CA ARG A 43 -13.85 4.75 7.69
C ARG A 43 -14.99 5.58 8.31
N ARG A 44 -15.86 4.93 9.07
CA ARG A 44 -17.03 5.53 9.73
C ARG A 44 -16.67 6.24 11.02
N GLU A 45 -15.84 5.62 11.86
CA GLU A 45 -15.69 6.00 13.27
C GLU A 45 -14.32 6.62 13.59
N ALA A 46 -13.25 6.19 12.91
CA ALA A 46 -11.88 6.64 13.15
C ALA A 46 -11.08 6.69 11.83
N PRO A 47 -11.45 7.59 10.90
CA PRO A 47 -10.94 7.56 9.52
C PRO A 47 -9.47 7.93 9.38
N VAL A 48 -8.93 8.62 10.39
CA VAL A 48 -7.50 8.90 10.55
C VAL A 48 -7.15 8.47 11.97
N THR A 49 -6.35 7.42 12.09
CA THR A 49 -5.97 6.87 13.39
C THR A 49 -4.48 6.58 13.44
N PHE A 50 -3.88 6.73 14.61
CA PHE A 50 -2.50 6.35 14.83
C PHE A 50 -2.40 4.86 15.15
N VAL A 51 -1.46 4.16 14.54
CA VAL A 51 -1.28 2.72 14.63
C VAL A 51 0.17 2.45 15.01
N ASN A 52 0.38 1.73 16.10
CA ASN A 52 1.71 1.26 16.48
C ASN A 52 2.23 0.29 15.41
N GLU A 53 3.54 0.30 15.18
CA GLU A 53 4.17 -0.68 14.30
C GLU A 53 4.07 -2.09 14.87
N ILE A 54 4.05 -3.06 13.95
CA ILE A 54 4.09 -4.47 14.31
C ILE A 54 5.47 -4.76 14.91
N GLU A 55 5.51 -5.33 16.10
CA GLU A 55 6.76 -5.79 16.71
C GLU A 55 7.27 -7.07 16.03
N TRP A 56 8.54 -7.06 15.60
CA TRP A 56 9.21 -8.22 15.02
C TRP A 56 10.46 -8.56 15.83
N GLU A 57 10.59 -9.82 16.23
CA GLU A 57 11.77 -10.30 16.97
C GLU A 57 13.05 -10.05 16.16
N GLY A 58 14.01 -9.36 16.76
CA GLY A 58 15.29 -9.04 16.12
C GLY A 58 15.31 -7.73 15.32
N PHE A 59 14.21 -6.99 15.28
CA PHE A 59 14.13 -5.66 14.65
C PHE A 59 13.71 -4.60 15.69
N GLU A 60 14.16 -3.36 15.49
CA GLU A 60 13.71 -2.22 16.28
C GLU A 60 12.31 -1.81 15.81
N THR A 61 11.35 -1.75 16.73
CA THR A 61 10.00 -1.28 16.45
C THR A 61 10.02 0.23 16.27
N GLY A 62 9.56 0.72 15.11
CA GLY A 62 9.46 2.14 14.84
C GLY A 62 8.34 2.82 15.65
N PRO A 63 8.22 4.14 15.54
CA PRO A 63 7.31 4.94 16.35
C PRO A 63 5.83 4.68 16.06
N GLY A 64 5.48 4.01 14.95
CA GLY A 64 4.11 3.88 14.46
C GLY A 64 3.82 4.80 13.28
N HIS A 65 2.61 4.71 12.75
CA HIS A 65 2.18 5.43 11.56
C HIS A 65 0.73 5.90 11.64
N TRP A 66 0.40 6.91 10.86
CA TRP A 66 -0.99 7.33 10.65
C TRP A 66 -1.62 6.51 9.54
N ALA A 67 -2.78 5.93 9.83
CA ALA A 67 -3.53 5.13 8.88
C ALA A 67 -4.72 5.96 8.34
N LEU A 68 -4.71 6.19 7.02
CA LEU A 68 -5.74 6.94 6.29
C LEU A 68 -6.74 5.98 5.66
N MET A 69 -8.00 6.06 6.08
CA MET A 69 -9.01 5.04 5.73
C MET A 69 -9.94 5.46 4.60
N ARG A 70 -10.07 6.77 4.37
CA ARG A 70 -10.97 7.32 3.33
C ARG A 70 -10.20 7.58 2.05
N PHE A 71 -10.92 7.41 0.95
CA PHE A 71 -10.39 7.70 -0.38
C PHE A 71 -9.87 9.13 -0.50
N ASP A 72 -10.64 10.13 -0.02
CA ASP A 72 -10.25 11.54 -0.15
C ASP A 72 -8.96 11.87 0.61
N ASP A 73 -8.76 11.29 1.79
CA ASP A 73 -7.55 11.49 2.61
C ASP A 73 -6.32 10.86 1.91
N VAL A 74 -6.46 9.63 1.41
CA VAL A 74 -5.40 8.95 0.64
C VAL A 74 -5.10 9.71 -0.65
N HIS A 75 -6.13 10.17 -1.35
CA HIS A 75 -5.99 10.93 -2.59
C HIS A 75 -5.29 12.26 -2.34
N PHE A 76 -5.67 12.98 -1.28
CA PHE A 76 -5.02 14.21 -0.86
C PHE A 76 -3.53 13.97 -0.58
N ALA A 77 -3.19 12.99 0.26
CA ALA A 77 -1.81 12.68 0.59
C ALA A 77 -0.97 12.34 -0.66
N SER A 78 -1.53 11.53 -1.55
CA SER A 78 -0.87 11.11 -2.80
C SER A 78 -0.64 12.25 -3.81
N ARG A 79 -1.33 13.39 -3.65
CA ARG A 79 -1.27 14.53 -4.58
C ARG A 79 -0.47 15.71 -4.05
N HIS A 80 -0.04 15.67 -2.79
CA HIS A 80 0.73 16.72 -2.13
C HIS A 80 2.08 16.18 -1.64
N PRO A 81 2.99 15.75 -2.55
CA PRO A 81 4.30 15.22 -2.18
C PRO A 81 5.19 16.25 -1.46
N GLU A 82 4.90 17.54 -1.59
CA GLU A 82 5.54 18.62 -0.83
C GLU A 82 5.16 18.63 0.66
N ILE A 83 4.07 17.96 1.03
CA ILE A 83 3.63 17.75 2.41
C ILE A 83 3.97 16.32 2.86
N PHE A 84 3.73 15.33 2.00
CA PHE A 84 3.92 13.91 2.27
C PHE A 84 5.05 13.34 1.40
N SER A 85 6.27 13.44 1.91
CA SER A 85 7.49 12.97 1.24
C SER A 85 7.48 11.45 1.06
N SER A 86 7.99 10.97 -0.08
CA SER A 86 8.28 9.55 -0.32
C SER A 86 9.72 9.17 0.05
N TYR A 87 10.53 10.13 0.50
CA TYR A 87 11.89 9.93 0.95
C TYR A 87 11.97 9.98 2.49
N PRO A 88 12.79 9.15 3.14
CA PRO A 88 13.66 8.11 2.58
C PRO A 88 12.97 6.76 2.37
N ASN A 89 11.73 6.59 2.82
CA ASN A 89 11.07 5.30 2.87
C ASN A 89 9.58 5.43 2.50
N ILE A 90 9.04 4.37 1.90
CA ILE A 90 7.63 4.23 1.51
C ILE A 90 6.96 3.01 2.18
N THR A 91 7.71 2.29 3.00
CA THR A 91 7.22 1.15 3.78
C THR A 91 7.02 1.57 5.22
N ILE A 92 6.14 0.87 5.94
CA ILE A 92 5.83 1.18 7.35
C ILE A 92 7.06 0.94 8.24
N ALA A 93 7.77 -0.16 8.04
CA ALA A 93 8.96 -0.48 8.83
C ALA A 93 10.09 0.48 8.44
N ASP A 94 10.70 1.12 9.43
CA ASP A 94 11.89 1.94 9.21
C ASP A 94 13.03 1.08 8.66
N GLN A 95 13.64 1.56 7.58
CA GLN A 95 14.80 0.93 6.97
C GLN A 95 16.06 1.72 7.33
N ALA A 96 17.15 1.01 7.59
CA ALA A 96 18.46 1.66 7.70
C ALA A 96 18.73 2.50 6.43
N PRO A 97 19.26 3.73 6.53
CA PRO A 97 19.41 4.63 5.37
C PRO A 97 20.16 4.00 4.19
N GLU A 98 21.16 3.16 4.47
CA GLU A 98 21.96 2.42 3.48
C GLU A 98 21.12 1.40 2.70
N VAL A 99 20.16 0.76 3.37
CA VAL A 99 19.21 -0.20 2.79
C VAL A 99 18.17 0.57 1.98
N ALA A 100 17.65 1.67 2.51
CA ALA A 100 16.68 2.52 1.81
C ALA A 100 17.26 3.10 0.51
N GLU A 101 18.53 3.51 0.49
CA GLU A 101 19.19 4.00 -0.73
C GLU A 101 19.47 2.88 -1.74
N TYR A 102 19.81 1.67 -1.28
CA TYR A 102 20.11 0.52 -2.14
C TYR A 102 18.86 -0.11 -2.76
N PHE A 103 17.78 -0.26 -1.99
CA PHE A 103 16.51 -0.85 -2.43
C PHE A 103 15.51 0.20 -2.93
N GLY A 104 15.72 1.47 -2.60
CA GLY A 104 14.94 2.61 -3.06
C GLY A 104 15.12 2.83 -4.55
N SER A 105 14.27 2.19 -5.35
CA SER A 105 14.05 2.59 -6.73
C SER A 105 13.50 4.02 -6.78
N MET A 106 13.17 4.52 -7.96
CA MET A 106 12.59 5.86 -8.13
C MET A 106 11.31 6.12 -7.30
N ILE A 107 10.69 5.07 -6.73
CA ILE A 107 9.49 5.15 -5.90
C ILE A 107 9.74 5.81 -4.53
N ALA A 108 10.95 5.73 -3.98
CA ALA A 108 11.31 6.30 -2.66
C ALA A 108 12.07 7.63 -2.79
N LEU A 109 11.76 8.40 -3.84
CA LEU A 109 12.40 9.67 -4.14
C LEU A 109 11.36 10.77 -4.30
N ASP A 110 11.72 11.98 -3.91
CA ASP A 110 10.98 13.19 -4.24
C ASP A 110 11.59 13.93 -5.45
N ASP A 111 10.88 14.95 -5.90
CA ASP A 111 11.35 15.86 -6.94
C ASP A 111 12.53 16.71 -6.45
N PRO A 112 13.47 17.09 -7.34
CA PRO A 112 13.44 16.92 -8.80
C PRO A 112 14.00 15.57 -9.30
N ARG A 113 14.56 14.73 -8.41
CA ARG A 113 15.21 13.47 -8.79
C ARG A 113 14.19 12.47 -9.33
N HIS A 114 13.04 12.33 -8.67
CA HIS A 114 11.95 11.47 -9.11
C HIS A 114 11.46 11.86 -10.52
N ALA A 115 11.09 13.13 -10.77
CA ALA A 115 10.67 13.60 -12.08
C ALA A 115 11.68 13.31 -13.19
N ARG A 116 12.99 13.48 -12.92
CA ARG A 116 14.05 13.18 -13.90
C ARG A 116 14.07 11.70 -14.28
N LEU A 117 14.04 10.80 -13.29
CA LEU A 117 14.03 9.35 -13.53
C LEU A 117 12.73 8.90 -14.21
N ARG A 118 11.58 9.41 -13.73
CA ARG A 118 10.26 9.13 -14.32
C ARG A 118 10.21 9.50 -15.80
N ASN A 119 10.79 10.65 -16.18
CA ASN A 119 10.83 11.10 -17.56
C ASN A 119 11.69 10.21 -18.48
N ILE A 120 12.72 9.55 -17.94
CA ILE A 120 13.52 8.58 -18.69
C ILE A 120 12.71 7.31 -18.95
N VAL A 121 12.07 6.76 -17.90
CA VAL A 121 11.38 5.46 -17.99
C VAL A 121 10.01 5.52 -18.67
N ARG A 122 9.31 6.67 -18.66
CA ARG A 122 7.92 6.78 -19.15
C ARG A 122 7.72 6.32 -20.60
N SER A 123 8.76 6.45 -21.44
CA SER A 123 8.69 6.10 -22.86
C SER A 123 8.45 4.59 -23.08
N ALA A 124 8.94 3.75 -22.18
CA ALA A 124 8.73 2.30 -22.19
C ALA A 124 7.29 1.89 -21.82
N PHE A 125 6.52 2.78 -21.19
CA PHE A 125 5.16 2.50 -20.71
C PHE A 125 4.08 3.26 -21.46
N THR A 126 4.38 3.74 -22.68
CA THR A 126 3.34 4.36 -23.52
C THR A 126 2.31 3.31 -23.98
N PRO A 127 1.04 3.69 -24.23
CA PRO A 127 0.01 2.75 -24.69
C PRO A 127 0.44 1.94 -25.92
N ARG A 128 1.16 2.57 -26.87
CA ARG A 128 1.70 1.90 -28.06
C ARG A 128 2.75 0.83 -27.73
N VAL A 129 3.63 1.08 -26.76
CA VAL A 129 4.67 0.13 -26.37
C VAL A 129 4.04 -1.05 -25.61
N VAL A 130 3.11 -0.78 -24.69
CA VAL A 130 2.38 -1.83 -23.97
C VAL A 130 1.59 -2.72 -24.93
N ALA A 131 0.91 -2.15 -25.92
CA ALA A 131 0.17 -2.92 -26.93
C ALA A 131 1.05 -3.89 -27.72
N ARG A 132 2.32 -3.54 -27.99
CA ARG A 132 3.27 -4.44 -28.66
C ARG A 132 3.66 -5.65 -27.82
N THR A 133 3.58 -5.54 -26.50
CA THR A 133 3.88 -6.66 -25.58
C THR A 133 2.69 -7.59 -25.35
N GLU A 134 1.48 -7.18 -25.75
CA GLU A 134 0.24 -7.89 -25.44
C GLU A 134 0.23 -9.34 -25.96
N GLU A 135 0.60 -9.55 -27.22
CA GLU A 135 0.60 -10.87 -27.84
C GLU A 135 1.57 -11.82 -27.13
N SER A 136 2.80 -11.36 -26.87
CA SER A 136 3.81 -12.15 -26.15
C SER A 136 3.36 -12.52 -24.74
N VAL A 137 2.73 -11.60 -24.01
CA VAL A 137 2.15 -11.86 -22.69
C VAL A 137 1.04 -12.89 -22.79
N ARG A 138 0.13 -12.75 -23.76
CA ARG A 138 -1.00 -13.65 -23.99
C ARG A 138 -0.55 -15.07 -24.32
N GLU A 139 0.47 -15.22 -25.16
CA GLU A 139 1.05 -16.52 -25.48
C GLU A 139 1.67 -17.18 -24.26
N ARG A 140 2.47 -16.43 -23.48
CA ARG A 140 3.10 -16.95 -22.26
C ARG A 140 2.04 -17.40 -21.25
N ALA A 141 1.00 -16.59 -21.04
CA ALA A 141 -0.08 -16.90 -20.11
C ALA A 141 -0.88 -18.15 -20.48
N ARG A 142 -0.97 -18.52 -21.77
CA ARG A 142 -1.63 -19.76 -22.20
C ARG A 142 -0.79 -21.01 -21.96
N ARG A 143 0.53 -20.88 -21.83
CA ARG A 143 1.46 -22.00 -21.69
C ARG A 143 1.78 -22.33 -20.23
N LEU A 144 1.62 -21.35 -19.34
CA LEU A 144 1.75 -21.50 -17.89
C LEU A 144 0.43 -21.99 -17.30
#